data_AF-A0A2T0B7H7-F1
#
_entry.id   AF-A0A2T0B7H7-F1
#
_cell.length_a   1.000
_cell.length_b   1.000
_cell.length_c   1.000
_cell.angle_alpha   90.00
_cell.angle_beta   90.00
_cell.angle_gamma   90.00
#
_symmetry.space_group_name_H-M   'P 1'
#
loop_
_entity.id
_entity.type
_entity.pdbx_description
1 polymer ?
#
loop_
_entity_poly.entity_id
_entity_poly.type
_entity_poly.pdbx_seq_one_letter_code
_entity_poly.pdbx_strand_id
1 'polypeptide(L)'
;MKTFNKRKFILLLTLSLVGTMSTPIIAMAAGQSTVNLGTTSTFAVLSGSTITNTGTTTINGSAGGDVGLFPGNEFSGQTVAKISGAIHLADAVAIKAKDDLVTAYNDGKRQITHHLGLAVN
;
A
#
# COMPACT_ATOMS: atom_id res chain seq x y z
N MET A 1 31.43 -53.84 20.93
CA MET A 1 31.66 -53.16 19.64
C MET A 1 30.75 -53.79 18.59
N LYS A 2 29.57 -53.20 18.30
CA LYS A 2 28.58 -53.77 17.36
C LYS A 2 29.00 -53.46 15.93
N THR A 3 29.32 -54.48 15.14
CA THR A 3 29.75 -54.35 13.74
C THR A 3 28.57 -53.89 12.87
N PHE A 4 28.62 -52.65 12.40
CA PHE A 4 27.61 -52.10 11.49
C PHE A 4 27.75 -52.75 10.11
N ASN A 5 26.73 -53.50 9.69
CA ASN A 5 26.73 -54.24 8.44
C ASN A 5 26.60 -53.28 7.24
N LYS A 6 27.58 -53.30 6.31
CA LYS A 6 27.65 -52.42 5.12
C LYS A 6 26.35 -52.40 4.30
N ARG A 7 25.59 -53.50 4.30
CA ARG A 7 24.27 -53.61 3.64
C ARG A 7 23.19 -52.73 4.26
N LYS A 8 23.22 -52.54 5.58
CA LYS A 8 22.31 -51.62 6.30
C LYS A 8 22.66 -50.16 6.02
N PHE A 9 23.95 -49.87 5.80
CA PHE A 9 24.42 -48.53 5.44
C PHE A 9 23.99 -48.14 4.01
N ILE A 10 24.12 -49.05 3.04
CA ILE A 10 23.68 -48.82 1.65
C ILE A 10 22.15 -48.64 1.57
N LEU A 11 21.38 -49.45 2.30
CA LEU A 11 19.92 -49.36 2.31
C LEU A 11 19.40 -48.08 2.98
N LEU A 12 20.11 -47.57 4.00
CA LEU A 12 19.79 -46.28 4.64
C LEU A 12 20.18 -45.09 3.76
N LEU A 13 21.24 -45.20 2.96
CA LEU A 13 21.71 -44.14 2.08
C LEU A 13 20.78 -43.96 0.86
N THR A 14 20.26 -45.05 0.29
CA THR A 14 19.30 -44.97 -0.83
C THR A 14 17.93 -44.47 -0.40
N LEU A 15 17.47 -44.81 0.81
CA LEU A 15 16.22 -44.30 1.37
C LEU A 15 16.27 -42.79 1.65
N SER A 16 17.45 -42.28 2.02
CA SER A 16 17.66 -40.84 2.19
C SER A 16 17.68 -40.05 0.88
N LEU A 17 18.04 -40.68 -0.25
CA LEU A 17 18.18 -40.00 -1.55
C LEU A 17 16.87 -39.91 -2.33
N VAL A 18 15.92 -40.82 -2.08
CA VAL A 18 14.58 -40.80 -2.69
C VAL A 18 13.64 -39.79 -2.01
N GLY A 19 13.92 -39.41 -0.76
CA GLY A 19 13.08 -38.50 0.04
C GLY A 19 13.14 -37.02 -0.35
N THR A 20 14.01 -36.60 -1.28
CA THR A 20 14.26 -35.17 -1.56
C THR A 20 13.64 -34.63 -2.85
N MET A 21 12.90 -35.43 -3.62
CA MET A 21 12.41 -35.04 -4.96
C MET A 21 10.98 -34.47 -5.00
N SER A 22 10.44 -33.97 -3.89
CA SER A 22 9.13 -33.31 -3.90
C SER A 22 9.02 -32.19 -2.87
N THR A 23 9.95 -31.23 -2.91
CA THR A 23 9.66 -29.92 -2.34
C THR A 23 8.92 -29.10 -3.40
N PRO A 24 7.62 -28.79 -3.24
CA PRO A 24 6.99 -27.84 -4.13
C PRO A 24 7.75 -26.52 -4.03
N ILE A 25 8.25 -26.01 -5.15
CA ILE A 25 8.74 -24.63 -5.24
C ILE A 25 7.50 -23.75 -5.10
N ILE A 26 7.26 -23.24 -3.89
CA ILE A 26 6.27 -22.20 -3.67
C ILE A 26 6.89 -20.93 -4.26
N ALA A 27 6.46 -20.55 -5.46
CA ALA A 27 6.77 -19.25 -6.01
C ALA A 27 6.16 -18.21 -5.06
N MET A 28 7.00 -17.55 -4.27
CA MET A 28 6.60 -16.37 -3.53
C MET A 28 6.35 -15.27 -4.56
N ALA A 29 5.09 -15.07 -4.94
CA ALA A 29 4.72 -13.86 -5.63
C ALA A 29 5.16 -12.70 -4.73
N ALA A 30 6.20 -11.97 -5.13
CA ALA A 30 6.55 -10.73 -4.48
C ALA A 30 5.35 -9.81 -4.64
N GLY A 31 4.56 -9.65 -3.57
CA GLY A 31 3.41 -8.77 -3.57
C GLY A 31 3.86 -7.38 -4.01
N GLN A 32 3.03 -6.73 -4.82
CA GLN A 32 3.28 -5.36 -5.23
C GLN A 32 3.43 -4.51 -3.97
N SER A 33 4.55 -3.78 -3.86
CA SER A 33 4.80 -2.91 -2.70
C SER A 33 3.63 -1.93 -2.61
N THR A 34 3.01 -1.82 -1.43
CA THR A 34 1.91 -0.89 -1.23
C THR A 34 2.48 0.50 -0.92
N VAL A 35 1.90 1.55 -1.51
CA VAL A 35 2.26 2.92 -1.16
C VAL A 35 1.64 3.25 0.19
N ASN A 36 2.45 3.69 1.15
CA ASN A 36 1.95 4.18 2.43
C ASN A 36 1.38 5.59 2.26
N LEU A 37 0.06 5.71 2.39
CA LEU A 37 -0.67 6.98 2.25
C LEU A 37 -0.65 7.85 3.52
N GLY A 38 -0.15 7.34 4.65
CA GLY A 38 -0.14 8.08 5.92
C GLY A 38 -1.53 8.60 6.30
N THR A 39 -1.59 9.86 6.77
CA THR A 39 -2.85 10.52 7.13
C THR A 39 -3.74 10.84 5.93
N THR A 40 -3.21 10.84 4.70
CA THR A 40 -4.02 11.04 3.48
C THR A 40 -5.10 9.95 3.32
N SER A 41 -4.90 8.78 3.95
CA SER A 41 -5.83 7.65 3.83
C SER A 41 -7.18 7.83 4.51
N THR A 42 -7.46 8.94 5.20
CA THR A 42 -8.79 9.23 5.78
C THR A 42 -9.57 10.26 4.95
N PHE A 43 -8.91 10.88 3.99
CA PHE A 43 -9.45 11.94 3.16
C PHE A 43 -10.04 11.37 1.87
N ALA A 44 -11.32 11.66 1.64
CA ALA A 44 -11.97 11.40 0.37
C ALA A 44 -11.64 12.50 -0.66
N VAL A 45 -11.41 13.73 -0.21
CA VAL A 45 -11.00 14.85 -1.06
C VAL A 45 -9.88 15.62 -0.36
N LEU A 46 -8.75 15.83 -1.03
CA LEU A 46 -7.65 16.66 -0.54
C LEU A 46 -7.16 17.60 -1.65
N SER A 47 -7.36 18.90 -1.48
CA SER A 47 -7.05 19.92 -2.51
C SER A 47 -5.98 20.93 -2.04
N GLY A 48 -5.43 21.69 -3.00
CA GLY A 48 -4.38 22.68 -2.79
C GLY A 48 -4.86 24.13 -2.70
N SER A 49 -5.85 24.52 -3.50
CA SER A 49 -6.22 25.93 -3.71
C SER A 49 -7.67 26.22 -3.33
N THR A 50 -8.62 25.69 -4.09
CA THR A 50 -10.06 25.87 -3.84
C THR A 50 -10.77 24.55 -4.10
N ILE A 51 -11.81 24.26 -3.32
CA ILE A 51 -12.76 23.19 -3.63
C ILE A 51 -14.04 23.87 -4.13
N THR A 52 -14.57 23.44 -5.27
CA THR A 52 -15.84 23.92 -5.82
C THR A 52 -16.75 22.74 -6.08
N ASN A 53 -17.91 22.73 -5.45
CA ASN A 53 -18.95 21.74 -5.68
C ASN A 53 -20.23 22.42 -6.20
N THR A 54 -20.63 22.09 -7.42
CA THR A 54 -21.89 22.55 -8.02
C THR A 54 -22.89 21.41 -8.04
N GLY A 55 -23.88 21.45 -7.16
CA GLY A 55 -24.94 20.43 -7.08
C GLY A 55 -24.77 19.44 -5.94
N THR A 56 -25.70 18.49 -5.87
CA THR A 56 -25.76 17.49 -4.80
C THR A 56 -24.70 16.41 -5.00
N THR A 57 -23.61 16.50 -4.25
CA THR A 57 -22.52 15.51 -4.26
C THR A 57 -22.44 14.85 -2.90
N THR A 58 -22.25 13.53 -2.87
CA THR A 58 -21.97 12.80 -1.62
C THR A 58 -20.50 12.42 -1.58
N ILE A 59 -19.81 12.85 -0.53
CA ILE A 59 -18.40 12.56 -0.24
C ILE A 59 -18.37 11.54 0.90
N ASN A 60 -18.12 10.28 0.54
CA ASN A 60 -17.99 9.14 1.44
C ASN A 60 -17.15 8.04 0.78
N GLY A 61 -16.66 7.08 1.57
CA GLY A 61 -15.94 5.93 1.04
C GLY A 61 -15.31 5.04 2.11
N SER A 62 -14.93 3.82 1.71
CA SER A 62 -14.20 2.88 2.59
C SER A 62 -12.76 3.32 2.85
N ALA A 63 -12.22 4.19 2.00
CA ALA A 63 -10.90 4.79 2.12
C ALA A 63 -10.93 6.17 2.81
N GLY A 64 -12.03 6.53 3.47
CA GLY A 64 -12.16 7.81 4.15
C GLY A 64 -13.41 8.60 3.79
N GLY A 65 -13.66 9.67 4.54
CA GLY A 65 -14.79 10.57 4.35
C GLY A 65 -14.45 12.04 4.55
N ASP A 66 -13.20 12.35 4.90
CA ASP A 66 -12.79 13.70 5.24
C ASP A 66 -12.52 14.54 3.98
N VAL A 67 -12.70 15.85 4.11
CA VAL A 67 -12.39 16.83 3.07
C VAL A 67 -11.30 17.75 3.60
N GLY A 68 -10.18 17.83 2.89
CA GLY A 68 -9.02 18.63 3.26
C GLY A 68 -8.67 19.66 2.21
N LEU A 69 -8.23 20.84 2.65
CA LEU A 69 -7.73 21.90 1.76
C LEU A 69 -6.56 22.63 2.43
N PHE A 70 -5.41 22.64 1.75
CA PHE A 70 -4.24 23.43 2.15
C PHE A 70 -3.26 23.57 0.98
N PRO A 71 -2.64 24.75 0.74
CA PRO A 71 -2.64 25.99 1.53
C PRO A 71 -3.89 26.88 1.43
N GLY A 72 -4.81 26.58 0.51
CA GLY A 72 -6.09 27.30 0.44
C GLY A 72 -6.98 27.09 1.66
N ASN A 73 -8.09 27.83 1.72
CA ASN A 73 -9.10 27.71 2.78
C ASN A 73 -10.55 27.88 2.28
N GLU A 74 -10.75 27.93 0.96
CA GLU A 74 -12.08 28.12 0.36
C GLU A 74 -12.70 26.82 -0.15
N PHE A 75 -13.85 26.45 0.42
CA PHE A 75 -14.72 25.40 -0.08
C PHE A 75 -16.08 25.97 -0.50
N SER A 76 -16.19 26.31 -1.78
CA SER A 76 -17.43 26.78 -2.40
C SER A 76 -18.39 25.62 -2.66
N GLY A 77 -19.66 25.78 -2.26
CA GLY A 77 -20.69 24.74 -2.40
C GLY A 77 -20.69 23.67 -1.30
N GLN A 78 -20.06 23.95 -0.15
CA GLN A 78 -20.06 23.04 1.01
C GLN A 78 -21.47 22.69 1.48
N THR A 79 -22.42 23.63 1.46
CA THR A 79 -23.80 23.41 1.94
C THR A 79 -24.59 22.41 1.10
N VAL A 80 -24.26 22.27 -0.19
CA VAL A 80 -24.91 21.31 -1.09
C VAL A 80 -24.15 19.99 -1.20
N ALA A 81 -22.95 19.91 -0.62
CA ALA A 81 -22.19 18.69 -0.48
C ALA A 81 -22.62 17.93 0.79
N LYS A 82 -22.89 16.63 0.66
CA LYS A 82 -23.10 15.73 1.81
C LYS A 82 -21.78 15.04 2.13
N ILE A 83 -21.18 15.39 3.26
CA ILE A 83 -19.86 14.89 3.67
C ILE A 83 -20.06 13.96 4.87
N SER A 84 -19.50 12.75 4.80
CA SER A 84 -19.60 11.78 5.90
C SER A 84 -18.54 11.97 6.99
N GLY A 85 -17.41 12.58 6.65
CA GLY A 85 -16.30 12.87 7.56
C GLY A 85 -16.21 14.33 7.99
N ALA A 86 -15.02 14.72 8.44
CA ALA A 86 -14.71 16.07 8.87
C ALA A 86 -14.22 16.95 7.71
N ILE A 87 -14.35 18.27 7.89
CA ILE A 87 -13.84 19.26 6.94
C ILE A 87 -12.66 19.97 7.60
N HIS A 88 -11.50 19.90 6.94
CA HIS A 88 -10.22 20.41 7.39
C HIS A 88 -9.73 21.48 6.42
N LEU A 89 -9.95 22.76 6.76
CA LEU A 89 -9.55 23.90 5.94
C LEU A 89 -8.37 24.61 6.59
N ALA A 90 -7.19 24.54 5.97
CA ALA A 90 -5.94 25.14 6.44
C ALA A 90 -5.56 24.81 7.90
N ASP A 91 -6.02 23.68 8.44
CA ASP A 91 -5.69 23.23 9.79
C ASP A 91 -4.49 22.27 9.82
N ALA A 92 -4.06 21.90 11.04
CA ALA A 92 -2.92 21.00 11.23
C ALA A 92 -3.13 19.61 10.60
N VAL A 93 -4.38 19.14 10.48
CA VAL A 93 -4.69 17.83 9.89
C VAL A 93 -4.55 17.92 8.36
N ALA A 94 -5.09 18.96 7.74
CA ALA A 94 -4.94 19.21 6.31
C ALA A 94 -3.47 19.44 5.90
N ILE A 95 -2.70 20.18 6.72
CA ILE A 95 -1.25 20.37 6.51
C ILE A 95 -0.56 19.00 6.50
N LYS A 96 -0.77 18.21 7.54
CA LYS A 96 -0.12 16.91 7.67
C LYS A 96 -0.52 15.96 6.53
N ALA A 97 -1.78 15.96 6.13
CA ALA A 97 -2.28 15.15 5.02
C ALA A 97 -1.64 15.55 3.67
N LYS A 98 -1.33 16.82 3.45
CA LYS A 98 -0.62 17.27 2.24
C LYS A 98 0.85 16.85 2.23
N ASP A 99 1.52 16.90 3.37
CA ASP A 99 2.91 16.43 3.50
C ASP A 99 3.00 14.91 3.27
N ASP A 100 2.07 14.16 3.87
CA ASP A 100 1.98 12.70 3.68
C ASP A 100 1.64 12.36 2.22
N LEU A 101 0.77 13.14 1.56
CA LEU A 101 0.46 12.98 0.13
C LEU A 101 1.71 13.14 -0.75
N VAL A 102 2.57 14.12 -0.46
CA VAL A 102 3.84 14.31 -1.20
C VAL A 102 4.76 13.10 -0.97
N THR A 103 4.84 12.62 0.26
CA THR A 103 5.65 11.44 0.61
C THR A 103 5.15 10.20 -0.13
N ALA A 104 3.85 9.94 -0.09
CA ALA A 104 3.20 8.83 -0.78
C ALA A 104 3.42 8.90 -2.31
N TYR A 105 3.26 10.08 -2.90
CA TYR A 105 3.51 10.28 -4.32
C TYR A 105 4.96 9.96 -4.70
N ASN A 106 5.91 10.44 -3.91
CA ASN A 106 7.33 10.17 -4.12
C ASN A 106 7.67 8.68 -3.93
N ASP A 107 7.06 8.01 -2.96
CA ASP A 107 7.21 6.57 -2.76
C ASP A 107 6.70 5.77 -3.96
N GLY A 108 5.48 6.06 -4.44
CA GLY A 108 4.95 5.46 -5.66
C GLY A 108 5.87 5.65 -6.88
N LYS A 109 6.47 6.85 -7.03
CA LYS A 109 7.48 7.12 -8.07
C LYS A 109 8.75 6.27 -7.93
N ARG A 110 9.17 5.96 -6.71
CA ARG A 110 10.33 5.08 -6.48
C ARG A 110 9.98 3.64 -6.80
N GLN A 111 8.78 3.19 -6.47
CA GLN A 111 8.31 1.85 -6.78
C GLN A 111 8.25 1.59 -8.29
N ILE A 112 7.76 2.55 -9.10
CA ILE A 112 7.78 2.41 -10.57
C ILE A 112 9.19 2.31 -11.13
N THR A 113 10.15 3.04 -10.56
CA THR A 113 11.55 2.99 -10.97
C THR A 113 12.16 1.62 -10.68
N HIS A 114 11.86 1.05 -9.52
CA HIS A 114 12.32 -0.29 -9.14
C HIS A 114 11.70 -1.40 -9.99
N HIS A 115 10.39 -1.32 -10.30
CA HIS A 115 9.75 -2.34 -11.15
C HIS A 115 10.30 -2.34 -12.58
N LEU A 116 10.73 -1.18 -13.09
CA LEU A 116 11.26 -1.06 -14.45
C LEU A 116 12.75 -1.47 -14.53
N GLY A 117 13.50 -1.30 -13.42
CA GLY A 117 14.92 -1.70 -13.32
C GLY A 117 15.16 -3.20 -13.21
N LEU A 118 14.16 -3.99 -12.82
CA LEU A 118 14.22 -5.46 -12.76
C LEU A 118 13.99 -6.14 -14.12
N ALA A 119 13.56 -5.40 -15.16
CA ALA A 119 13.22 -5.94 -16.47
C ALA A 119 14.36 -5.83 -17.51
N VAL A 120 15.55 -5.35 -17.12
CA VAL A 120 16.69 -5.05 -18.03
C VAL A 120 17.95 -5.87 -17.70
N ASN A 121 17.84 -6.91 -16.88
CA ASN A 121 18.94 -7.85 -16.61
C ASN A 121 18.47 -9.30 -16.75
#